data_AF-A0A352NIW6-F1
#
_entry.id   AF-A0A352NIW6-F1
#
_cell.length_a   1.000
_cell.length_b   1.000
_cell.length_c   1.000
_cell.angle_alpha   90.00
_cell.angle_beta   90.00
_cell.angle_gamma   90.00
#
_symmetry.space_group_name_H-M   'P 1'
#
loop_
_entity.id
_entity.type
_entity.pdbx_description
1 polymer ?
#
loop_
_entity_poly.entity_id
_entity_poly.type
_entity_poly.pdbx_seq_one_letter_code
_entity_poly.pdbx_strand_id
1 'polypeptide(L)' 'MQTKHFVVDTALLILMLVTAITGLFVWLVLPDEIEFEVIHHLLGEIHKWASLGLVALTVYHFVLHWDWYKRILRNLKIK' A
#
# COMPACT_ATOMS: atom_id res chain seq x y z
N MET A 1 0.34 -21.63 10.73
CA MET A 1 0.11 -20.33 10.05
C MET A 1 -0.37 -20.63 8.64
N GLN A 2 -1.44 -19.97 8.19
CA GLN A 2 -1.83 -20.01 6.79
C GLN A 2 -0.84 -19.11 6.02
N THR A 3 0.17 -19.73 5.40
CA THR A 3 1.30 -19.03 4.75
C THR A 3 0.84 -17.96 3.75
N LYS A 4 -0.31 -18.16 3.09
CA LYS A 4 -0.90 -17.21 2.14
C LYS A 4 -1.29 -15.87 2.78
N HIS A 5 -1.94 -15.88 3.96
CA HIS A 5 -2.31 -14.64 4.66
C HIS A 5 -1.06 -13.85 5.04
N PHE A 6 -0.07 -14.52 5.63
CA PHE A 6 1.17 -13.88 6.06
C PHE A 6 1.94 -13.20 4.90
N VAL A 7 2.03 -13.87 3.74
CA VAL A 7 2.70 -13.31 2.56
C VAL A 7 2.00 -12.07 2.05
N VAL A 8 0.66 -12.10 1.97
CA VAL A 8 -0.14 -10.96 1.49
C VAL A 8 -0.02 -9.77 2.43
N ASP A 9 -0.13 -10.00 3.75
CA ASP A 9 -0.02 -8.96 4.76
C ASP A 9 1.37 -8.30 4.75
N THR A 10 2.42 -9.11 4.60
CA THR A 10 3.80 -8.63 4.52
C THR A 10 4.03 -7.81 3.25
N ALA A 11 3.55 -8.29 2.10
CA ALA A 11 3.65 -7.58 0.84
C ALA A 11 2.88 -6.25 0.86
N LEU A 12 1.70 -6.22 1.49
CA LEU A 12 0.94 -4.99 1.72
C LEU A 12 1.73 -3.99 2.58
N LEU A 13 2.33 -4.45 3.66
CA LEU A 13 3.14 -3.58 4.53
C LEU A 13 4.32 -2.96 3.77
N ILE A 14 5.02 -3.76 2.97
CA ILE A 14 6.15 -3.26 2.16
C ILE A 14 5.66 -2.22 1.13
N LEU A 15 4.60 -2.52 0.39
CA LEU A 15 4.05 -1.58 -0.60
C LEU A 15 3.55 -0.29 0.04
N MET A 16 2.95 -0.37 1.23
CA MET A 16 2.53 0.80 2.00
C MET A 16 3.73 1.65 2.41
N LEU A 17 4.82 1.05 2.88
CA LEU A 17 6.03 1.80 3.23
C LEU A 17 6.69 2.44 2.01
N VAL A 18 6.81 1.72 0.89
CA VAL A 18 7.37 2.25 -0.36
C VAL A 18 6.55 3.43 -0.86
N THR A 19 5.22 3.30 -0.92
CA THR A 19 4.33 4.38 -1.38
C THR A 19 4.34 5.59 -0.45
N ALA A 20 4.33 5.37 0.87
CA ALA A 20 4.38 6.44 1.86
C ALA A 20 5.71 7.22 1.77
N ILE A 21 6.85 6.52 1.68
CA ILE A 21 8.16 7.16 1.57
C ILE A 21 8.26 7.92 0.25
N THR A 22 8.02 7.26 -0.89
CA THR A 22 8.14 7.92 -2.20
C THR A 22 7.19 9.09 -2.37
N GLY A 23 5.96 8.98 -1.87
CA GLY A 23 4.99 10.07 -1.89
C GLY A 23 5.41 11.25 -1.02
N LEU A 24 5.95 10.98 0.18
CA LEU A 24 6.48 12.03 1.05
C LEU A 24 7.64 12.78 0.40
N PHE A 25 8.56 12.05 -0.26
CA PHE A 25 9.70 12.69 -0.91
C PHE A 25 9.28 13.54 -2.11
N VAL A 26 8.42 13.01 -2.98
CA VAL A 26 7.92 13.74 -4.16
C VAL A 26 7.09 14.95 -3.76
N TRP A 27 6.25 14.85 -2.74
CA TRP A 27 5.34 15.95 -2.37
C TRP A 27 5.94 16.99 -1.41
N LEU A 28 6.77 16.57 -0.45
CA LEU A 28 7.23 17.45 0.64
C LEU A 28 8.71 17.81 0.57
N VAL A 29 9.57 16.92 0.06
CA VAL A 29 11.03 17.05 0.21
C VAL A 29 11.68 17.57 -1.06
N LEU A 30 11.24 17.11 -2.23
CA LEU A 30 11.86 17.44 -3.51
C LEU A 30 11.07 18.54 -4.21
N PRO A 31 11.65 19.74 -4.37
CA PRO A 31 11.03 20.78 -5.18
C PRO A 31 11.05 20.37 -6.66
N ASP A 32 10.04 20.83 -7.42
CA ASP A 32 9.90 20.60 -8.85
C ASP A 32 10.82 21.55 -9.64
N GLU A 33 12.13 21.35 -9.50
CA GLU A 33 13.20 22.15 -10.11
C GLU A 33 14.06 21.27 -11.04
N ILE A 34 14.67 21.89 -12.06
CA ILE A 34 15.47 21.20 -13.11
C ILE A 34 16.59 20.34 -12.50
N GLU A 35 17.20 20.78 -11.40
CA GLU A 35 18.29 20.03 -10.74
C GLU A 35 17.81 18.69 -10.13
N PHE A 36 16.53 18.57 -9.79
CA PHE A 36 15.94 17.38 -9.18
C PHE A 36 15.00 16.61 -10.11
N GLU A 37 14.79 17.07 -11.35
CA GLU A 37 13.83 16.52 -12.31
C GLU A 37 13.95 14.99 -12.45
N VAL A 38 15.18 14.47 -12.58
CA VAL A 38 15.43 13.03 -12.76
C VAL A 38 15.00 12.22 -11.53
N ILE A 39 15.34 12.69 -10.32
CA ILE A 39 15.01 11.99 -9.07
C ILE A 39 13.51 12.11 -8.79
N HIS A 40 12.94 13.30 -8.98
CA HIS A 40 11.51 13.56 -8.83
C HIS A 40 10.69 12.66 -9.76
N HIS A 41 11.08 12.56 -11.05
CA HIS A 41 10.44 11.67 -12.01
C HIS A 41 10.57 10.19 -11.62
N LEU A 42 11.76 9.74 -11.24
CA LEU A 42 12.00 8.37 -10.81
C LEU A 42 11.13 7.98 -9.61
N LEU A 43 11.13 8.82 -8.56
CA LEU A 43 10.32 8.57 -7.37
C LEU A 43 8.82 8.65 -7.67
N GLY A 44 8.41 9.53 -8.59
CA GLY A 44 7.04 9.62 -9.09
C GLY A 44 6.60 8.34 -9.80
N GLU A 45 7.44 7.77 -10.67
CA GLU A 45 7.15 6.50 -11.33
C GLU A 45 7.07 5.34 -10.32
N ILE A 46 8.00 5.27 -9.37
CA ILE A 46 7.96 4.26 -8.30
C ILE A 46 6.67 4.41 -7.48
N HIS A 47 6.32 5.64 -7.08
CA HIS A 47 5.10 5.91 -6.32
C HIS A 47 3.85 5.47 -7.09
N LYS A 48 3.77 5.80 -8.39
CA LYS A 48 2.64 5.45 -9.26
C LYS A 48 2.47 3.93 -9.37
N TRP A 49 3.52 3.19 -9.67
CA TRP A 49 3.41 1.74 -9.84
C TRP A 49 3.25 1.00 -8.52
N ALA A 50 3.93 1.43 -7.45
CA ALA A 50 3.77 0.85 -6.13
C ALA A 50 2.36 1.10 -5.57
N SER A 51 1.77 2.27 -5.81
CA SER A 51 0.39 2.57 -5.37
C SER A 51 -0.65 1.76 -6.13
N LEU A 52 -0.46 1.55 -7.44
CA LEU A 52 -1.31 0.65 -8.22
C LEU A 52 -1.26 -0.78 -7.66
N GLY A 53 -0.05 -1.28 -7.38
CA GLY A 53 0.15 -2.58 -6.73
C GLY A 53 -0.48 -2.67 -5.35
N LEU A 54 -0.34 -1.61 -4.54
CA LEU A 54 -0.94 -1.52 -3.20
C LEU A 54 -2.47 -1.62 -3.27
N VAL A 55 -3.10 -0.90 -4.19
CA VAL A 55 -4.56 -0.95 -4.40
C VAL A 55 -4.99 -2.35 -4.82
N ALA A 56 -4.34 -2.94 -5.83
CA ALA A 56 -4.68 -4.27 -6.31
C ALA A 56 -4.54 -5.34 -5.21
N LEU A 57 -3.45 -5.30 -4.45
CA LEU A 57 -3.21 -6.25 -3.37
C LEU A 57 -4.15 -6.02 -2.18
N THR A 58 -4.56 -4.78 -1.93
CA THR A 58 -5.54 -4.44 -0.90
C THR A 58 -6.90 -5.05 -1.22
N VAL A 59 -7.35 -4.93 -2.47
CA VAL A 59 -8.58 -5.59 -2.94
C VAL A 59 -8.47 -7.11 -2.76
N TYR A 60 -7.35 -7.70 -3.16
CA TYR A 60 -7.11 -9.14 -3.00
C TYR A 60 -7.12 -9.56 -1.51
N HIS A 61 -6.52 -8.77 -0.62
CA HIS A 61 -6.55 -9.00 0.82
C HIS A 61 -7.98 -9.00 1.38
N PHE A 62 -8.83 -8.06 0.94
CA PHE A 62 -10.24 -8.05 1.36
C PHE A 62 -10.97 -9.35 0.99
N VAL A 63 -10.77 -9.83 -0.24
CA VAL A 63 -11.35 -11.09 -0.71
C VAL A 63 -10.81 -12.27 0.10
N LEU A 64 -9.49 -12.33 0.28
CA LEU A 64 -8.82 -13.41 1.00
C LEU A 64 -9.24 -13.49 2.47
N HIS A 65 -9.53 -12.36 3.10
CA HIS A 65 -9.88 -12.27 4.52
C HIS A 65 -11.40 -12.12 4.76
N TRP A 66 -12.25 -12.33 3.75
CA TRP A 66 -13.69 -12.08 3.82
C TRP A 66 -14.40 -12.75 5.02
N ASP A 67 -14.03 -14.00 5.35
CA ASP A 67 -14.60 -14.71 6.50
C ASP A 67 -14.22 -14.08 7.85
N TRP A 68 -12.99 -13.54 7.95
CA TRP A 68 -12.57 -12.80 9.14
C TRP A 68 -13.39 -11.51 9.29
N TYR A 69 -13.61 -10.76 8.20
CA TYR A 69 -14.43 -9.55 8.23
C TYR A 69 -15.87 -9.83 8.67
N LYS A 70 -16.53 -10.85 8.09
CA LYS A 70 -17.88 -11.27 8.51
C LYS A 70 -17.95 -11.57 10.01
N ARG A 71 -16.93 -12.27 10.55
CA ARG A 71 -16.86 -12.59 11.97
C ARG A 71 -16.72 -11.35 12.85
N ILE A 72 -15.84 -10.41 12.47
CA ILE A 72 -15.66 -9.15 13.21
C ILE A 72 -16.94 -8.32 13.18
N LEU A 73 -17.57 -8.15 12.02
CA LEU A 73 -18.83 -7.40 11.90
C LEU A 73 -19.96 -8.01 12.73
N ARG A 74 -20.05 -9.34 12.78
CA ARG A 74 -21.00 -10.03 13.66
C ARG A 74 -20.74 -9.72 15.13
N ASN A 75 -19.48 -9.75 15.55
CA ASN A 75 -19.10 -9.48 16.94
C ASN A 75 -19.37 -8.02 17.34
N LEU A 76 -19.25 -7.07 16.41
CA LEU A 76 -19.58 -5.66 16.63
C LEU A 76 -21.10 -5.41 16.76
N LYS A 77 -21.94 -6.19 16.08
CA LYS A 77 -23.41 -6.09 16.16
C LYS A 77 -24.03 -6.71 17.42
N ILE A 78 -23.25 -7.44 18.23
CA ILE A 78 -23.73 -8.15 19.45
C ILE A 78 -23.43 -7.33 20.74
N LYS A 79 -23.13 -6.04 20.60
CA LYS A 79 -23.18 -5.06 21.71
C LYS A 79 -24.31 -4.07 21.46
#